data_AF-A0A2J8TX48-F1
#
_entry.id   AF-A0A2J8TX48-F1
#
_cell.length_a   1.000
_cell.length_b   1.000
_cell.length_c   1.000
_cell.angle_alpha   90.00
_cell.angle_beta   90.00
_cell.angle_gamma   90.00
#
_symmetry.space_group_name_H-M   'P 1'
#
loop_
_entity.id
_entity.type
_entity.pdbx_description
1 polymer ?
#
loop_
_entity_poly.entity_id
_entity_poly.type
_entity_poly.pdbx_seq_one_letter_code
_entity_poly.pdbx_strand_id
1 'polypeptide(L)'
;VCVVMAAVSLSSASAWLNPRRIAAIPSWPAPGSHRKFSAPRHGSLGFLPRKRSSRHRGKVKSFPKDDPSKPVHLTAFLGYKAGMTHIVREVDRPGSKVNKKEVVEAVTIVETPPMVVVGIVGYVETPRGLRTFKTVFAEHISDECKRRFYKNWHKSKKKAFTKYCKKWQDEDGKKQLEKDFSSMKKYCQVIRVIAHTQMRLLPLRQKKAHLMEIQVNGGTVAEKLDWARERLEQQVPVNQVFGQDEMIDVIGVTKGKGYK
;
A
#
# COMPACT_ATOMS: atom_id res chain seq x y z
N VAL A 1 2.82 3.71 9.74
CA VAL A 1 3.51 4.51 8.69
C VAL A 1 4.24 3.41 7.88
N CYS A 2 3.93 3.07 6.59
CA CYS A 2 4.35 1.81 5.89
C CYS A 2 4.76 1.86 4.35
N VAL A 3 6.06 1.83 3.96
CA VAL A 3 6.67 1.72 2.58
C VAL A 3 7.58 0.53 2.62
N VAL A 4 7.55 -0.30 1.59
CA VAL A 4 8.57 -1.31 1.40
C VAL A 4 9.74 -0.76 0.59
N MET A 5 10.99 -1.04 1.01
CA MET A 5 12.21 -0.77 0.25
C MET A 5 12.56 -1.88 -0.75
N ALA A 6 13.01 -1.49 -1.95
CA ALA A 6 13.72 -2.33 -2.91
C ALA A 6 14.54 -1.45 -3.87
N ALA A 7 15.62 -1.99 -4.45
CA ALA A 7 16.57 -1.28 -5.31
C ALA A 7 16.46 -1.68 -6.80
N VAL A 8 17.14 -0.93 -7.68
CA VAL A 8 17.18 -1.14 -9.14
C VAL A 8 18.60 -0.85 -9.67
N SER A 9 19.09 -1.66 -10.60
CA SER A 9 20.37 -1.48 -11.30
C SER A 9 20.21 -0.79 -12.67
N LEU A 10 21.32 -0.28 -13.22
CA LEU A 10 21.38 0.37 -14.53
C LEU A 10 22.39 -0.34 -15.44
N SER A 11 22.16 -0.27 -16.75
CA SER A 11 23.09 -0.71 -17.80
C SER A 11 23.31 0.41 -18.80
N SER A 12 24.51 0.46 -19.39
CA SER A 12 24.97 1.51 -20.31
C SER A 12 25.02 1.01 -21.75
N ALA A 13 24.62 1.86 -22.70
CA ALA A 13 24.84 1.63 -24.13
C ALA A 13 25.80 2.68 -24.69
N SER A 14 26.75 2.26 -25.51
CA SER A 14 27.68 3.12 -26.25
C SER A 14 27.24 3.27 -27.71
N ALA A 15 27.55 4.41 -28.33
CA ALA A 15 27.28 4.69 -29.74
C ALA A 15 28.54 5.26 -30.40
N TRP A 16 28.86 4.76 -31.59
CA TRP A 16 30.00 5.21 -32.39
C TRP A 16 29.65 6.49 -33.17
N LEU A 17 30.66 7.33 -33.43
CA LEU A 17 30.56 8.50 -34.30
C LEU A 17 31.66 8.46 -35.38
N ASN A 18 31.28 8.81 -36.61
CA ASN A 18 32.11 8.70 -37.80
C ASN A 18 32.60 10.11 -38.22
N PRO A 19 33.92 10.38 -38.33
CA PRO A 19 34.43 11.74 -38.43
C PRO A 19 34.43 12.27 -39.88
N ARG A 20 33.69 13.35 -40.16
CA ARG A 20 33.88 14.15 -41.39
C ARG A 20 33.73 15.66 -41.16
N ARG A 21 34.67 16.40 -41.77
CA ARG A 21 34.68 17.84 -42.04
C ARG A 21 34.60 18.77 -40.82
N ILE A 22 35.78 19.08 -40.28
CA ILE A 22 36.04 20.36 -39.63
C ILE A 22 35.93 21.46 -40.68
N ALA A 23 35.11 22.47 -40.43
CA ALA A 23 35.12 23.75 -41.13
C ALA A 23 35.40 24.85 -40.08
N ALA A 24 36.29 25.79 -40.39
CA ALA A 24 36.72 26.79 -39.42
C ALA A 24 35.62 27.81 -39.13
N ILE A 25 35.09 27.79 -37.90
CA ILE A 25 34.23 28.85 -37.36
C ILE A 25 35.15 29.85 -36.62
N PRO A 26 35.02 31.17 -36.82
CA PRO A 26 35.91 32.15 -36.22
C PRO A 26 35.87 32.10 -34.69
N SER A 27 37.06 32.11 -34.07
CA SER A 27 37.26 31.91 -32.64
C SER A 27 36.90 33.17 -31.84
N TRP A 28 35.63 33.30 -31.45
CA TRP A 28 35.20 34.27 -30.44
C TRP A 28 35.54 33.75 -29.04
N PRO A 29 36.45 34.41 -28.27
CA PRO A 29 36.71 34.05 -26.89
C PRO A 29 35.58 34.58 -26.00
N ALA A 30 34.47 33.85 -25.92
CA ALA A 30 33.46 34.05 -24.89
C ALA A 30 33.90 33.32 -23.61
N PRO A 31 34.38 34.00 -22.54
CA PRO A 31 34.74 33.35 -21.29
C PRO A 31 33.47 32.95 -20.53
N GLY A 32 32.86 31.84 -20.95
CA GLY A 32 31.67 31.26 -20.31
C GLY A 32 31.96 30.97 -18.84
N SER A 33 31.37 31.78 -17.96
CA SER A 33 31.60 31.76 -16.51
C SER A 33 31.01 30.51 -15.86
N HIS A 34 31.76 29.41 -15.95
CA HIS A 34 31.40 28.14 -15.33
C HIS A 34 31.48 28.21 -13.80
N ARG A 35 30.87 27.22 -13.14
CA ARG A 35 30.84 27.14 -11.68
C ARG A 35 32.24 26.86 -11.12
N LYS A 36 32.92 27.89 -10.59
CA LYS A 36 34.32 27.84 -10.10
C LYS A 36 34.64 26.67 -9.16
N PHE A 37 33.68 26.24 -8.34
CA PHE A 37 33.78 25.05 -7.50
C PHE A 37 32.57 24.14 -7.70
N SER A 38 32.82 22.84 -7.88
CA SER A 38 31.74 21.85 -7.89
C SER A 38 31.10 21.74 -6.49
N ALA A 39 29.81 21.45 -6.42
CA ALA A 39 29.17 21.00 -5.17
C ALA A 39 27.93 20.16 -5.49
N PRO A 40 27.52 19.24 -4.59
CA PRO A 40 26.39 18.33 -4.80
C PRO A 40 25.07 19.03 -5.16
N ARG A 41 24.16 18.30 -5.81
CA ARG A 41 22.81 18.78 -6.10
C ARG A 41 21.99 18.90 -4.81
N HIS A 42 21.43 20.08 -4.54
CA HIS A 42 20.50 20.27 -3.43
C HIS A 42 19.15 19.56 -3.66
N GLY A 43 19.05 18.33 -3.15
CA GLY A 43 17.83 17.53 -3.11
C GLY A 43 17.62 16.60 -4.30
N SER A 44 17.17 15.38 -3.99
CA SER A 44 16.90 14.32 -4.97
C SER A 44 15.75 14.68 -5.93
N LEU A 45 15.94 14.30 -7.20
CA LEU A 45 14.93 14.44 -8.26
C LEU A 45 13.80 13.40 -8.17
N GLY A 46 14.05 12.23 -7.57
CA GLY A 46 13.06 11.14 -7.46
C GLY A 46 11.82 11.49 -6.61
N PHE A 47 11.84 12.62 -5.91
CA PHE A 47 10.71 13.17 -5.15
C PHE A 47 10.02 14.35 -5.82
N LEU A 48 10.28 14.63 -7.11
CA LEU A 48 9.42 15.50 -7.91
C LEU A 48 8.20 14.70 -8.43
N PRO A 49 7.03 15.33 -8.58
CA PRO A 49 6.69 16.69 -8.15
C PRO A 49 6.41 16.78 -6.64
N ARG A 50 6.98 17.78 -5.96
CA ARG A 50 6.78 18.05 -4.51
C ARG A 50 5.41 18.70 -4.24
N LYS A 51 4.32 18.01 -4.57
CA LYS A 51 2.93 18.50 -4.43
C LYS A 51 2.15 17.77 -3.33
N ARG A 52 1.01 18.33 -2.92
CA ARG A 52 0.09 17.69 -1.96
C ARG A 52 -0.37 16.32 -2.50
N SER A 53 -0.44 15.31 -1.63
CA SER A 53 -0.96 13.99 -1.97
C SER A 53 -2.45 14.06 -2.33
N SER A 54 -2.87 13.34 -3.38
CA SER A 54 -4.28 13.21 -3.78
C SER A 54 -5.10 12.30 -2.85
N ARG A 55 -4.44 11.53 -1.99
CA ARG A 55 -5.06 10.70 -0.94
C ARG A 55 -4.55 11.15 0.43
N HIS A 56 -5.44 11.18 1.42
CA HIS A 56 -5.12 11.56 2.81
C HIS A 56 -4.24 10.52 3.51
N ARG A 57 -4.28 9.27 3.04
CA ARG A 57 -3.44 8.14 3.44
C ARG A 57 -2.48 7.74 2.33
N GLY A 58 -1.45 6.97 2.67
CA GLY A 58 -0.64 6.26 1.67
C GLY A 58 -1.48 5.34 0.77
N LYS A 59 -0.99 5.11 -0.45
CA LYS A 59 -1.42 3.97 -1.29
C LYS A 59 -0.19 3.10 -1.53
N VAL A 60 -0.28 1.83 -1.17
CA VAL A 60 0.68 0.81 -1.62
C VAL A 60 0.64 0.77 -3.15
N LYS A 61 1.81 0.98 -3.79
CA LYS A 61 1.93 1.01 -5.27
C LYS A 61 2.27 -0.36 -5.82
N SER A 62 3.32 -0.98 -5.26
CA SER A 62 3.64 -2.40 -5.40
C SER A 62 3.45 -3.06 -4.05
N PHE A 63 2.90 -4.28 -4.06
CA PHE A 63 2.94 -5.20 -2.93
C PHE A 63 4.22 -6.07 -3.03
N PRO A 64 4.55 -6.88 -2.01
CA PRO A 64 5.54 -7.94 -2.15
C PRO A 64 5.21 -8.86 -3.33
N LYS A 65 6.24 -9.41 -3.97
CA LYS A 65 6.04 -10.44 -5.00
C LYS A 65 5.33 -11.65 -4.39
N ASP A 66 4.48 -12.26 -5.19
CA ASP A 66 3.75 -13.46 -4.81
C ASP A 66 4.64 -14.69 -4.91
N ASP A 67 4.38 -15.66 -4.05
CA ASP A 67 5.16 -16.89 -3.90
C ASP A 67 4.22 -18.03 -3.49
N PRO A 68 3.75 -18.86 -4.44
CA PRO A 68 2.77 -19.92 -4.17
C PRO A 68 3.23 -20.98 -3.16
N SER A 69 4.53 -21.09 -2.87
CA SER A 69 5.06 -22.07 -1.90
C SER A 69 4.74 -21.73 -0.44
N LYS A 70 4.43 -20.45 -0.16
CA LYS A 70 4.14 -19.96 1.19
C LYS A 70 2.66 -20.11 1.53
N PRO A 71 2.29 -20.27 2.82
CA PRO A 71 0.89 -20.26 3.24
C PRO A 71 0.21 -18.93 2.93
N VAL A 72 -1.12 -18.96 2.75
CA VAL A 72 -1.93 -17.80 2.37
C VAL A 72 -1.93 -16.73 3.47
N HIS A 73 -1.45 -15.53 3.15
CA HIS A 73 -1.29 -14.41 4.10
C HIS A 73 -1.63 -13.04 3.48
N LEU A 74 -1.83 -12.04 4.35
CA LEU A 74 -1.98 -10.64 3.97
C LEU A 74 -0.63 -9.93 3.97
N THR A 75 -0.45 -8.98 3.03
CA THR A 75 0.82 -8.28 2.85
C THR A 75 0.85 -6.84 3.38
N ALA A 76 -0.20 -6.36 4.06
CA ALA A 76 -0.30 -4.96 4.50
C ALA A 76 -1.39 -4.74 5.56
N PHE A 77 -1.21 -3.71 6.39
CA PHE A 77 -2.17 -3.28 7.43
C PHE A 77 -2.32 -1.74 7.45
N LEU A 78 -3.34 -1.21 8.13
CA LEU A 78 -3.51 0.23 8.39
C LEU A 78 -3.41 0.56 9.88
N GLY A 79 -2.27 1.14 10.28
CA GLY A 79 -2.06 1.71 11.61
C GLY A 79 -2.02 3.23 11.64
N TYR A 80 -2.31 3.81 12.81
CA TYR A 80 -2.41 5.24 13.09
C TYR A 80 -1.29 5.64 14.04
N LYS A 81 -0.47 6.64 13.67
CA LYS A 81 0.62 7.08 14.55
C LYS A 81 0.03 7.82 15.76
N ALA A 82 0.13 7.19 16.93
CA ALA A 82 -0.30 7.77 18.20
C ALA A 82 0.77 8.72 18.76
N GLY A 83 2.04 8.29 18.74
CA GLY A 83 3.13 9.07 19.35
C GLY A 83 4.53 8.60 18.96
N MET A 84 5.50 9.03 19.76
CA MET A 84 6.88 8.53 19.78
C MET A 84 7.35 8.46 21.23
N THR A 85 8.15 7.45 21.52
CA THR A 85 8.84 7.25 22.80
C THR A 85 10.27 6.79 22.51
N HIS A 86 11.03 6.46 23.53
CA HIS A 86 12.28 5.72 23.39
C HIS A 86 12.16 4.38 24.12
N ILE A 87 12.97 3.41 23.70
CA ILE A 87 13.22 2.17 24.45
C ILE A 87 14.70 2.09 24.77
N VAL A 88 15.04 1.42 25.87
CA VAL A 88 16.39 0.92 26.12
C VAL A 88 16.42 -0.53 25.70
N ARG A 89 17.44 -0.94 24.94
CA ARG A 89 17.71 -2.36 24.66
C ARG A 89 19.21 -2.62 24.56
N GLU A 90 19.62 -3.84 24.86
CA GLU A 90 20.98 -4.30 24.54
C GLU A 90 21.14 -4.43 23.01
N VAL A 91 22.30 -4.05 22.49
CA VAL A 91 22.63 -4.17 21.07
C VAL A 91 23.58 -5.35 20.86
N ASP A 92 23.05 -6.44 20.29
CA ASP A 92 23.87 -7.49 19.67
C ASP A 92 24.19 -7.09 18.21
N ARG A 93 25.42 -6.61 18.02
CA ARG A 93 26.06 -6.30 16.73
C ARG A 93 27.57 -6.54 16.87
N PRO A 94 28.05 -7.78 16.62
CA PRO A 94 29.47 -8.12 16.68
C PRO A 94 30.35 -7.16 15.87
N GLY A 95 31.54 -6.86 16.39
CA GLY A 95 32.47 -5.88 15.81
C GLY A 95 32.14 -4.40 16.08
N SER A 96 30.95 -4.07 16.63
CA SER A 96 30.61 -2.68 16.98
C SER A 96 31.08 -2.29 18.40
N LYS A 97 31.47 -1.03 18.60
CA LYS A 97 31.86 -0.49 19.94
C LYS A 97 30.70 -0.46 20.96
N VAL A 98 29.47 -0.63 20.48
CA VAL A 98 28.22 -0.68 21.26
C VAL A 98 27.69 -2.10 21.47
N ASN A 99 28.44 -3.13 21.02
CA ASN A 99 28.04 -4.52 21.23
C ASN A 99 27.94 -4.84 22.72
N LYS A 100 26.87 -5.55 23.13
CA LYS A 100 26.56 -5.88 24.52
C LYS A 100 26.51 -4.68 25.47
N LYS A 101 25.90 -3.60 24.99
CA LYS A 101 25.61 -2.39 25.77
C LYS A 101 24.18 -1.94 25.53
N GLU A 102 23.61 -1.32 26.55
CA GLU A 102 22.34 -0.62 26.45
C GLU A 102 22.45 0.58 25.51
N VAL A 103 21.49 0.69 24.59
CA VAL A 103 21.33 1.85 23.70
C VAL A 103 19.89 2.33 23.74
N VAL A 104 19.72 3.65 23.81
CA VAL A 104 18.42 4.31 23.73
C VAL A 104 18.03 4.49 22.26
N GLU A 105 17.03 3.74 21.80
CA GLU A 105 16.50 3.85 20.42
C GLU A 105 15.12 4.51 20.41
N ALA A 106 14.91 5.44 19.47
CA ALA A 106 13.66 6.20 19.34
C ALA A 106 12.61 5.42 18.52
N VAL A 107 11.47 5.11 19.13
CA VAL A 107 10.39 4.31 18.53
C VAL A 107 9.16 5.14 18.19
N THR A 108 8.32 4.63 17.28
CA THR A 108 7.03 5.25 16.92
C THR A 108 5.90 4.32 17.32
N ILE A 109 5.06 4.77 18.26
CA ILE A 109 3.86 4.02 18.66
C ILE A 109 2.79 4.19 17.57
N VAL A 110 2.26 3.06 17.09
CA VAL A 110 1.25 2.98 16.04
C VAL A 110 0.06 2.17 16.56
N GLU A 111 -1.09 2.82 16.74
CA GLU A 111 -2.35 2.15 17.07
C GLU A 111 -2.86 1.38 15.84
N THR A 112 -3.09 0.08 16.02
CA THR A 112 -3.49 -0.87 14.97
C THR A 112 -4.84 -1.52 15.31
N PRO A 113 -5.95 -0.79 15.22
CA PRO A 113 -7.27 -1.34 15.50
C PRO A 113 -7.58 -2.46 14.49
N PRO A 114 -8.26 -3.55 14.90
CA PRO A 114 -8.55 -4.68 14.03
C PRO A 114 -9.26 -4.24 12.75
N MET A 115 -8.88 -4.86 11.64
CA MET A 115 -9.41 -4.54 10.32
C MET A 115 -10.51 -5.54 9.94
N VAL A 116 -11.68 -5.03 9.54
CA VAL A 116 -12.77 -5.87 9.04
C VAL A 116 -12.61 -6.07 7.54
N VAL A 117 -12.63 -7.32 7.12
CA VAL A 117 -12.64 -7.71 5.70
C VAL A 117 -14.07 -7.62 5.15
N VAL A 118 -14.27 -6.87 4.07
CA VAL A 118 -15.61 -6.48 3.57
C VAL A 118 -15.79 -6.77 2.07
N GLY A 119 -14.76 -7.25 1.37
CA GLY A 119 -14.91 -7.70 -0.01
C GLY A 119 -13.63 -8.25 -0.61
N ILE A 120 -13.72 -8.72 -1.85
CA ILE A 120 -12.65 -9.38 -2.61
C ILE A 120 -12.65 -8.80 -4.04
N VAL A 121 -11.47 -8.45 -4.55
CA VAL A 121 -11.23 -7.96 -5.91
C VAL A 121 -10.36 -8.97 -6.64
N GLY A 122 -10.88 -9.50 -7.75
CA GLY A 122 -10.08 -10.25 -8.71
C GLY A 122 -9.42 -9.31 -9.71
N TYR A 123 -8.12 -9.47 -9.94
CA TYR A 123 -7.38 -8.80 -11.01
C TYR A 123 -6.97 -9.81 -12.08
N VAL A 124 -7.28 -9.46 -13.32
CA VAL A 124 -6.83 -10.16 -14.53
C VAL A 124 -5.65 -9.39 -15.11
N GLU A 125 -4.57 -10.10 -15.41
CA GLU A 125 -3.43 -9.56 -16.14
C GLU A 125 -3.79 -9.32 -17.60
N THR A 126 -3.34 -8.18 -18.13
CA THR A 126 -3.50 -7.81 -19.54
C THR A 126 -2.19 -7.21 -20.03
N PRO A 127 -1.94 -7.10 -21.34
CA PRO A 127 -0.73 -6.43 -21.87
C PRO A 127 -0.57 -4.95 -21.46
N ARG A 128 -1.58 -4.34 -20.83
CA ARG A 128 -1.54 -2.98 -20.26
C ARG A 128 -1.46 -2.99 -18.71
N GLY A 129 -1.16 -4.13 -18.11
CA GLY A 129 -1.10 -4.37 -16.66
C GLY A 129 -2.40 -4.97 -16.08
N LEU A 130 -2.43 -5.07 -14.74
CA LEU A 130 -3.55 -5.67 -13.98
C LEU A 130 -4.84 -4.84 -14.07
N ARG A 131 -5.90 -5.42 -14.63
CA ARG A 131 -7.26 -4.86 -14.70
C ARG A 131 -8.17 -5.49 -13.65
N THR A 132 -8.95 -4.69 -12.95
CA THR A 132 -10.03 -5.19 -12.07
C THR A 132 -11.06 -5.95 -12.89
N PHE A 133 -11.34 -7.21 -12.52
CA PHE A 133 -12.25 -8.10 -13.24
C PHE A 133 -13.62 -8.16 -12.59
N LYS A 134 -13.69 -8.57 -11.31
CA LYS A 134 -14.90 -8.62 -10.50
C LYS A 134 -14.61 -8.18 -9.07
N THR A 135 -15.62 -7.61 -8.42
CA THR A 135 -15.59 -7.18 -7.01
C THR A 135 -16.76 -7.79 -6.26
N VAL A 136 -16.49 -8.72 -5.35
CA VAL A 136 -17.48 -9.29 -4.43
C VAL A 136 -17.42 -8.52 -3.11
N PHE A 137 -18.57 -8.31 -2.47
CA PHE A 137 -18.64 -7.70 -1.14
C PHE A 137 -19.35 -8.65 -0.15
N ALA A 138 -19.05 -8.46 1.13
CA ALA A 138 -19.75 -9.09 2.26
C ALA A 138 -21.26 -8.82 2.26
N GLU A 139 -22.03 -9.60 3.03
CA GLU A 139 -23.45 -9.33 3.26
C GLU A 139 -23.62 -8.17 4.24
N HIS A 140 -23.01 -8.24 5.42
CA HIS A 140 -23.17 -7.27 6.50
C HIS A 140 -22.07 -6.21 6.50
N ILE A 141 -22.25 -5.19 5.66
CA ILE A 141 -21.31 -4.07 5.59
C ILE A 141 -21.53 -3.07 6.74
N SER A 142 -20.48 -2.83 7.53
CA SER A 142 -20.51 -1.90 8.67
C SER A 142 -20.89 -0.46 8.29
N ASP A 143 -21.53 0.24 9.23
CA ASP A 143 -21.96 1.64 9.03
C ASP A 143 -20.77 2.62 8.87
N GLU A 144 -19.60 2.27 9.41
CA GLU A 144 -18.36 3.04 9.22
C GLU A 144 -17.76 2.87 7.82
N CYS A 145 -17.90 1.67 7.25
CA CYS A 145 -17.59 1.40 5.85
C CYS A 145 -18.57 2.14 4.93
N LYS A 146 -19.89 2.03 5.17
CA LYS A 146 -20.94 2.79 4.44
C LYS A 146 -20.68 4.29 4.49
N ARG A 147 -20.21 4.83 5.63
CA ARG A 147 -19.75 6.23 5.76
C ARG A 147 -18.61 6.62 4.82
N ARG A 148 -17.81 5.70 4.27
CA ARG A 148 -16.77 6.03 3.27
C ARG A 148 -17.39 6.56 1.97
N PHE A 149 -18.48 5.94 1.50
CA PHE A 149 -19.10 6.19 0.20
C PHE A 149 -19.90 7.50 0.12
N TYR A 150 -20.30 8.07 1.25
CA TYR A 150 -20.96 9.38 1.30
C TYR A 150 -19.99 10.52 1.62
N LYS A 151 -20.18 11.69 0.99
CA LYS A 151 -19.61 12.96 1.48
C LYS A 151 -20.37 13.39 2.74
N ASN A 152 -21.67 13.62 2.61
CA ASN A 152 -22.53 14.17 3.67
C ASN A 152 -23.42 13.08 4.31
N TRP A 153 -22.86 12.22 5.17
CA TRP A 153 -23.56 11.07 5.76
C TRP A 153 -24.92 11.42 6.39
N HIS A 154 -24.98 12.49 7.20
CA HIS A 154 -26.18 12.84 7.96
C HIS A 154 -27.34 13.39 7.08
N LYS A 155 -27.03 13.99 5.92
CA LYS A 155 -28.03 14.44 4.94
C LYS A 155 -28.38 13.37 3.88
N SER A 156 -27.81 12.16 3.98
CA SER A 156 -27.97 11.10 2.98
C SER A 156 -29.00 10.05 3.40
N LYS A 157 -29.71 9.46 2.43
CA LYS A 157 -30.68 8.35 2.66
C LYS A 157 -30.03 7.00 3.04
N LYS A 158 -28.70 6.95 3.26
CA LYS A 158 -27.86 5.81 3.70
C LYS A 158 -27.98 4.48 2.91
N LYS A 159 -28.68 4.45 1.76
CA LYS A 159 -28.93 3.26 0.90
C LYS A 159 -27.68 2.67 0.19
N ALA A 160 -26.48 2.82 0.73
CA ALA A 160 -25.27 2.19 0.18
C ALA A 160 -25.31 0.68 0.45
N PHE A 161 -25.03 -0.12 -0.59
CA PHE A 161 -25.04 -1.60 -0.57
C PHE A 161 -26.36 -2.28 -0.22
N THR A 162 -27.45 -1.58 0.11
CA THR A 162 -28.72 -2.22 0.54
C THR A 162 -29.36 -3.12 -0.53
N LYS A 163 -29.11 -2.88 -1.83
CA LYS A 163 -29.48 -3.80 -2.92
C LYS A 163 -28.49 -4.97 -3.12
N TYR A 164 -27.26 -4.82 -2.63
CA TYR A 164 -26.21 -5.84 -2.75
C TYR A 164 -26.30 -6.85 -1.62
N CYS A 165 -26.53 -6.41 -0.37
CA CYS A 165 -26.73 -7.30 0.79
C CYS A 165 -27.85 -8.33 0.51
N LYS A 166 -28.97 -7.90 -0.10
CA LYS A 166 -30.06 -8.79 -0.50
C LYS A 166 -29.64 -9.93 -1.44
N LYS A 167 -28.61 -9.77 -2.28
CA LYS A 167 -28.12 -10.86 -3.15
C LYS A 167 -27.55 -12.06 -2.40
N TRP A 168 -27.15 -11.91 -1.14
CA TRP A 168 -26.72 -13.03 -0.31
C TRP A 168 -27.93 -13.80 0.28
N GLN A 169 -29.10 -13.16 0.32
CA GLN A 169 -30.35 -13.71 0.82
C GLN A 169 -31.17 -14.34 -0.32
N ASP A 170 -31.25 -13.66 -1.47
CA ASP A 170 -31.92 -14.13 -2.69
C ASP A 170 -31.19 -15.34 -3.33
N GLU A 171 -31.87 -16.46 -3.59
CA GLU A 171 -31.25 -17.67 -4.17
C GLU A 171 -30.57 -17.43 -5.53
N ASP A 172 -31.19 -16.64 -6.41
CA ASP A 172 -30.56 -16.28 -7.69
C ASP A 172 -29.41 -15.27 -7.53
N GLY A 173 -29.35 -14.57 -6.40
CA GLY A 173 -28.20 -13.77 -5.99
C GLY A 173 -27.02 -14.64 -5.55
N LYS A 174 -27.27 -15.69 -4.76
CA LYS A 174 -26.26 -16.72 -4.39
C LYS A 174 -25.67 -17.38 -5.63
N LYS A 175 -26.52 -17.84 -6.56
CA LYS A 175 -26.10 -18.40 -7.87
C LYS A 175 -25.27 -17.43 -8.71
N GLN A 176 -25.50 -16.11 -8.61
CA GLN A 176 -24.66 -15.11 -9.27
C GLN A 176 -23.30 -14.96 -8.58
N LEU A 177 -23.27 -14.93 -7.24
CA LEU A 177 -22.03 -14.86 -6.45
C LEU A 177 -21.13 -16.08 -6.68
N GLU A 178 -21.70 -17.28 -6.76
CA GLU A 178 -20.96 -18.52 -7.07
C GLU A 178 -20.40 -18.54 -8.49
N LYS A 179 -21.17 -18.02 -9.47
CA LYS A 179 -20.66 -17.78 -10.83
C LYS A 179 -19.54 -16.73 -10.84
N ASP A 180 -19.62 -15.69 -10.01
CA ASP A 180 -18.57 -14.68 -9.86
C ASP A 180 -17.30 -15.26 -9.23
N PHE A 181 -17.39 -16.00 -8.13
CA PHE A 181 -16.26 -16.73 -7.53
C PHE A 181 -15.64 -17.75 -8.50
N SER A 182 -16.46 -18.52 -9.21
CA SER A 182 -16.00 -19.47 -10.25
C SER A 182 -15.31 -18.75 -11.42
N SER A 183 -15.77 -17.56 -11.80
CA SER A 183 -15.08 -16.72 -12.79
C SER A 183 -13.74 -16.23 -12.25
N MET A 184 -13.68 -15.84 -10.98
CA MET A 184 -12.47 -15.32 -10.35
C MET A 184 -11.39 -16.39 -10.20
N LYS A 185 -11.73 -17.62 -9.79
CA LYS A 185 -10.78 -18.75 -9.74
C LYS A 185 -10.20 -19.12 -11.12
N LYS A 186 -10.97 -18.93 -12.20
CA LYS A 186 -10.55 -19.28 -13.58
C LYS A 186 -9.69 -18.21 -14.27
N TYR A 187 -9.98 -16.93 -14.06
CA TYR A 187 -9.38 -15.86 -14.86
C TYR A 187 -8.38 -14.96 -14.12
N CYS A 188 -8.48 -14.81 -12.79
CA CYS A 188 -7.68 -13.83 -12.06
C CYS A 188 -6.33 -14.41 -11.60
N GLN A 189 -5.24 -13.71 -11.88
CA GLN A 189 -3.89 -14.07 -11.40
C GLN A 189 -3.65 -13.52 -9.99
N VAL A 190 -4.22 -12.34 -9.67
CA VAL A 190 -3.99 -11.66 -8.39
C VAL A 190 -5.33 -11.39 -7.69
N ILE A 191 -5.42 -11.84 -6.44
CA ILE A 191 -6.56 -11.59 -5.55
C ILE A 191 -6.17 -10.53 -4.52
N ARG A 192 -7.07 -9.57 -4.29
CA ARG A 192 -6.93 -8.56 -3.24
C ARG A 192 -8.17 -8.50 -2.37
N VAL A 193 -7.98 -8.38 -1.08
CA VAL A 193 -9.04 -8.20 -0.09
C VAL A 193 -9.29 -6.70 0.11
N ILE A 194 -10.56 -6.30 0.09
CA ILE A 194 -11.03 -4.99 0.55
C ILE A 194 -11.25 -5.09 2.05
N ALA A 195 -10.41 -4.41 2.83
CA ALA A 195 -10.53 -4.34 4.28
C ALA A 195 -10.64 -2.88 4.75
N HIS A 196 -11.26 -2.65 5.91
CA HIS A 196 -11.32 -1.34 6.54
C HIS A 196 -10.96 -1.37 8.02
N THR A 197 -10.37 -0.27 8.50
CA THR A 197 -10.13 -0.02 9.92
C THR A 197 -11.44 0.31 10.65
N GLN A 198 -11.52 -0.07 11.92
CA GLN A 198 -12.58 0.36 12.83
C GLN A 198 -12.18 1.68 13.50
N MET A 199 -12.97 2.74 13.31
CA MET A 199 -12.67 4.10 13.78
C MET A 199 -13.42 4.52 15.04
N ARG A 200 -14.43 3.77 15.48
CA ARG A 200 -15.02 3.95 16.82
C ARG A 200 -14.09 3.50 17.95
N LEU A 201 -13.15 2.59 17.69
CA LEU A 201 -12.19 2.10 18.69
C LEU A 201 -11.08 3.12 19.02
N LEU A 202 -10.81 4.08 18.13
CA LEU A 202 -9.79 5.10 18.35
C LEU A 202 -10.40 6.33 19.03
N PRO A 203 -9.66 7.04 19.91
CA PRO A 203 -10.11 8.29 20.56
C PRO A 203 -10.14 9.50 19.60
N LEU A 204 -10.54 9.29 18.34
CA LEU A 204 -10.54 10.28 17.27
C LEU A 204 -11.98 10.68 16.89
N ARG A 205 -12.20 11.98 16.66
CA ARG A 205 -13.51 12.51 16.21
C ARG A 205 -14.00 11.96 14.85
N GLN A 206 -13.16 11.23 14.11
CA GLN A 206 -13.39 10.80 12.72
C GLN A 206 -14.10 9.45 12.60
N LYS A 207 -15.44 9.45 12.60
CA LYS A 207 -16.28 8.24 12.45
C LYS A 207 -16.34 7.62 11.03
N LYS A 208 -15.31 7.80 10.18
CA LYS A 208 -15.32 7.41 8.75
C LYS A 208 -14.16 6.45 8.44
N ALA A 209 -14.45 5.16 8.25
CA ALA A 209 -13.46 4.10 8.07
C ALA A 209 -12.48 4.36 6.92
N HIS A 210 -11.33 3.69 6.96
CA HIS A 210 -10.34 3.72 5.89
C HIS A 210 -10.30 2.37 5.16
N LEU A 211 -11.10 2.25 4.10
CA LEU A 211 -11.01 1.14 3.16
C LEU A 211 -9.66 1.12 2.43
N MET A 212 -8.99 -0.02 2.35
CA MET A 212 -7.87 -0.28 1.44
C MET A 212 -8.06 -1.62 0.70
N GLU A 213 -7.37 -1.77 -0.43
CA GLU A 213 -7.05 -3.09 -0.98
C GLU A 213 -5.76 -3.60 -0.30
N ILE A 214 -5.74 -4.86 0.16
CA ILE A 214 -4.55 -5.61 0.58
C ILE A 214 -4.38 -6.77 -0.40
N GLN A 215 -3.16 -7.09 -0.82
CA GLN A 215 -2.94 -8.28 -1.66
C GLN A 215 -2.88 -9.55 -0.80
N VAL A 216 -3.41 -10.65 -1.35
CA VAL A 216 -3.30 -11.98 -0.75
C VAL A 216 -2.20 -12.74 -1.48
N ASN A 217 -1.13 -13.07 -0.76
CA ASN A 217 0.02 -13.81 -1.28
C ASN A 217 0.08 -15.21 -0.64
N GLY A 218 0.78 -16.15 -1.29
CA GLY A 218 0.88 -17.55 -0.83
C GLY A 218 -0.27 -18.45 -1.29
N GLY A 219 0.02 -19.72 -1.55
CA GLY A 219 -0.93 -20.71 -2.07
C GLY A 219 -1.38 -20.45 -3.51
N THR A 220 -2.28 -21.30 -4.01
CA THR A 220 -2.90 -21.15 -5.33
C THR A 220 -3.99 -20.08 -5.35
N VAL A 221 -4.37 -19.63 -6.56
CA VAL A 221 -5.50 -18.68 -6.76
C VAL A 221 -6.82 -19.20 -6.16
N ALA A 222 -7.03 -20.52 -6.15
CA ALA A 222 -8.23 -21.11 -5.54
C ALA A 222 -8.21 -20.96 -4.02
N GLU A 223 -7.14 -21.41 -3.36
CA GLU A 223 -6.94 -21.28 -1.90
C GLU A 223 -7.05 -19.83 -1.44
N LYS A 224 -6.41 -18.89 -2.14
CA LYS A 224 -6.49 -17.46 -1.86
C LYS A 224 -7.92 -16.91 -1.89
N LEU A 225 -8.76 -17.43 -2.79
CA LEU A 225 -10.14 -17.00 -2.92
C LEU A 225 -11.02 -17.57 -1.81
N ASP A 226 -10.80 -18.84 -1.44
CA ASP A 226 -11.55 -19.51 -0.38
C ASP A 226 -11.15 -18.98 1.00
N TRP A 227 -9.85 -18.85 1.28
CA TRP A 227 -9.29 -18.18 2.47
C TRP A 227 -9.85 -16.75 2.65
N ALA A 228 -10.05 -16.02 1.56
CA ALA A 228 -10.61 -14.68 1.57
C ALA A 228 -12.15 -14.67 1.70
N ARG A 229 -12.85 -15.72 1.25
CA ARG A 229 -14.29 -15.92 1.44
C ARG A 229 -14.61 -16.27 2.90
N GLU A 230 -13.84 -17.16 3.51
CA GLU A 230 -13.93 -17.49 4.95
C GLU A 230 -13.81 -16.25 5.83
N ARG A 231 -12.88 -15.35 5.48
CA ARG A 231 -12.57 -14.15 6.26
C ARG A 231 -13.48 -12.96 5.98
N LEU A 232 -14.51 -13.10 5.12
CA LEU A 232 -15.52 -12.05 4.99
C LEU A 232 -16.17 -11.77 6.36
N GLU A 233 -16.32 -10.48 6.68
CA GLU A 233 -16.91 -9.95 7.92
C GLU A 233 -16.09 -10.20 9.20
N GLN A 234 -15.09 -11.09 9.14
CA GLN A 234 -14.17 -11.34 10.23
C GLN A 234 -13.21 -10.16 10.49
N GLN A 235 -12.67 -10.14 11.71
CA GLN A 235 -11.69 -9.16 12.16
C GLN A 235 -10.28 -9.74 12.08
N VAL A 236 -9.38 -9.03 11.39
CA VAL A 236 -7.95 -9.37 11.33
C VAL A 236 -7.17 -8.42 12.26
N PRO A 237 -6.54 -8.92 13.34
CA PRO A 237 -5.60 -8.16 14.16
C PRO A 237 -4.22 -8.09 13.50
N VAL A 238 -3.37 -7.14 13.91
CA VAL A 238 -2.04 -6.95 13.30
C VAL A 238 -1.12 -8.17 13.48
N ASN A 239 -1.24 -8.89 14.60
CA ASN A 239 -0.44 -10.09 14.93
C ASN A 239 -0.67 -11.29 13.98
N GLN A 240 -1.69 -11.25 13.11
CA GLN A 240 -1.92 -12.24 12.05
C GLN A 240 -1.31 -11.83 10.70
N VAL A 241 -0.73 -10.63 10.61
CA VAL A 241 -0.25 -10.03 9.34
C VAL A 241 1.25 -9.76 9.36
N PHE A 242 1.83 -9.50 10.53
CA PHE A 242 3.28 -9.30 10.69
C PHE A 242 3.83 -10.11 11.87
N GLY A 243 5.05 -10.59 11.74
CA GLY A 243 5.81 -11.22 12.81
C GLY A 243 6.39 -10.20 13.81
N GLN A 244 6.80 -10.70 14.98
CA GLN A 244 7.70 -9.94 15.84
C GLN A 244 9.09 -9.85 15.18
N ASP A 245 9.76 -8.71 15.36
CA ASP A 245 11.12 -8.43 14.84
C ASP A 245 11.26 -8.53 13.30
N GLU A 246 10.13 -8.56 12.58
CA GLU A 246 10.06 -8.44 11.12
C GLU A 246 10.41 -7.00 10.67
N MET A 247 11.13 -6.88 9.55
CA MET A 247 11.44 -5.59 8.91
C MET A 247 10.21 -5.01 8.17
N ILE A 248 9.24 -4.49 8.93
CA ILE A 248 7.99 -3.90 8.42
C ILE A 248 8.21 -2.43 8.01
N ASP A 249 7.86 -2.08 6.76
CA ASP A 249 8.19 -0.82 6.09
C ASP A 249 7.65 0.55 6.67
N VAL A 250 8.03 1.72 6.07
CA VAL A 250 7.93 3.22 6.42
C VAL A 250 6.73 4.25 6.15
N ILE A 251 6.05 4.39 4.96
CA ILE A 251 5.10 5.48 4.42
C ILE A 251 4.18 6.20 5.41
N GLY A 252 4.14 7.53 5.29
CA GLY A 252 2.92 8.31 5.52
C GLY A 252 2.57 9.18 4.31
N VAL A 253 1.48 9.93 4.40
CA VAL A 253 1.54 11.31 3.89
C VAL A 253 2.29 12.11 4.94
N THR A 254 3.33 12.85 4.56
CA THR A 254 4.13 13.63 5.51
C THR A 254 3.35 14.81 6.08
N LYS A 255 3.73 15.29 7.27
CA LYS A 255 3.12 16.48 7.90
C LYS A 255 3.28 17.68 6.96
N GLY A 256 2.15 18.23 6.48
CA GLY A 256 2.15 19.43 5.64
C GLY A 256 2.71 20.63 6.39
N LYS A 257 3.52 21.45 5.72
CA LYS A 257 4.22 22.60 6.30
C LYS A 257 3.86 23.95 5.63
N GLY A 258 2.69 24.03 4.99
CA GLY A 258 2.26 25.22 4.25
C GLY A 258 2.98 25.40 2.90
N TYR A 259 3.05 26.65 2.44
CA TYR A 259 4.00 27.10 1.42
C TYR A 259 5.38 27.28 2.08
N LYS A 260 6.46 27.05 1.33
CA LYS A 260 7.86 27.08 1.79
C LYS A 260 8.81 27.35 0.63
#